data_AF-A0A498NZ47-F1
#
_entry.id   AF-A0A498NZ47-F1
#
_cell.length_a   1.000
_cell.length_b   1.000
_cell.length_c   1.000
_cell.angle_alpha   90.00
_cell.angle_beta   90.00
_cell.angle_gamma   90.00
#
_symmetry.space_group_name_H-M   'P 1'
#
loop_
_entity.id
_entity.type
_entity.pdbx_description
1 polymer ?
#
loop_
_entity_poly.entity_id
_entity_poly.type
_entity_poly.pdbx_seq_one_letter_code
_entity_poly.pdbx_strand_id
1 'polypeptide(L)'
;MKMSYSKPKRKVDDEHRQFQERWTLQYFFVEFNGSATCLICKEKVAVLKEYNLKRHYSTKHGDQYEKYQEDERKKRATQLQRELTSQQTLFYKAKKDADAAVEASYVVSEMIAKAGKPFTEGQFMKDCMLKVADILCPEKRTCSTISLIGKYSGRADY
;
A
#
# COMPACT_ATOMS: atom_id res chain seq x y z
N MET A 1 -2.84 56.25 -15.79
CA MET A 1 -2.90 54.99 -15.01
C MET A 1 -3.10 53.82 -15.96
N LYS A 2 -2.13 52.89 -16.07
CA LYS A 2 -2.32 51.63 -16.81
C LYS A 2 -2.78 50.57 -15.80
N MET A 3 -4.02 50.12 -15.91
CA MET A 3 -4.59 49.05 -15.10
C MET A 3 -4.09 47.71 -15.66
N SER A 4 -3.19 47.04 -14.94
CA SER A 4 -2.74 45.69 -15.26
C SER A 4 -3.78 44.67 -14.79
N TYR A 5 -4.52 44.07 -15.72
CA TYR A 5 -5.39 42.94 -15.40
C TYR A 5 -4.54 41.70 -15.09
N SER A 6 -4.51 41.28 -13.82
CA SER A 6 -3.95 39.99 -13.43
C SER A 6 -4.85 38.88 -13.97
N LYS A 7 -4.29 37.97 -14.77
CA LYS A 7 -5.01 36.80 -15.28
C LYS A 7 -5.58 35.99 -14.11
N PRO A 8 -6.87 35.60 -14.14
CA PRO A 8 -7.46 34.74 -13.12
C PRO A 8 -6.64 33.45 -12.99
N LYS A 9 -6.26 33.08 -11.76
CA LYS A 9 -5.65 31.77 -11.48
C LYS A 9 -6.68 30.69 -11.83
N ARG A 10 -6.38 29.90 -12.86
CA ARG A 10 -7.24 28.80 -13.33
C ARG A 10 -7.43 27.79 -12.20
N LYS A 11 -8.69 27.55 -11.82
CA LYS A 11 -9.07 26.50 -10.85
C LYS A 11 -8.78 25.13 -11.45
N VAL A 12 -8.34 24.20 -10.61
CA VAL A 12 -7.83 22.88 -11.01
C VAL A 12 -8.95 21.94 -11.46
N ASP A 13 -10.18 22.18 -10.99
CA ASP A 13 -11.29 21.23 -11.06
C ASP A 13 -12.05 21.20 -12.40
N ASP A 14 -11.82 22.16 -13.30
CA ASP A 14 -12.70 22.40 -14.46
C ASP A 14 -12.32 21.59 -15.73
N GLU A 15 -11.24 20.80 -15.70
CA GLU A 15 -10.59 20.27 -16.91
C GLU A 15 -10.77 18.75 -17.14
N HIS A 16 -11.60 18.01 -16.40
CA HIS A 16 -11.76 16.54 -16.57
C HIS A 16 -10.41 15.83 -16.79
N ARG A 17 -9.48 16.05 -15.86
CA ARG A 17 -8.06 15.67 -15.98
C ARG A 17 -7.85 14.17 -15.76
N GLN A 18 -8.40 13.36 -16.65
CA GLN A 18 -8.28 11.90 -16.61
C GLN A 18 -6.94 11.46 -17.18
N PHE A 19 -6.40 10.39 -16.60
CA PHE A 19 -5.22 9.74 -17.15
C PHE A 19 -5.55 9.13 -18.52
N GLN A 20 -4.63 9.26 -19.48
CA GLN A 20 -4.76 8.66 -20.80
C GLN A 20 -3.82 7.47 -20.91
N GLU A 21 -4.33 6.29 -21.24
CA GLU A 21 -3.53 5.06 -21.34
C GLU A 21 -2.35 5.18 -22.32
N ARG A 22 -2.48 6.02 -23.36
CA ARG A 22 -1.39 6.31 -24.31
C ARG A 22 -0.14 6.85 -23.63
N TRP A 23 -0.28 7.54 -22.49
CA TRP A 23 0.84 8.09 -21.73
C TRP A 23 1.73 7.00 -21.12
N THR A 24 1.21 5.79 -20.93
CA THR A 24 1.98 4.61 -20.54
C THR A 24 3.04 4.27 -21.60
N LEU A 25 2.66 4.26 -22.87
CA LEU A 25 3.58 3.96 -23.97
C LEU A 25 4.43 5.16 -24.38
N GLN A 26 3.87 6.37 -24.33
CA GLN A 26 4.56 7.58 -24.77
C GLN A 26 5.58 8.09 -23.75
N TYR A 27 5.28 7.99 -22.46
CA TYR A 27 6.02 8.66 -21.39
C TYR A 27 6.35 7.75 -20.21
N PHE A 28 5.98 6.46 -20.27
CA PHE A 28 6.19 5.49 -19.19
C PHE A 28 5.54 5.90 -17.87
N PHE A 29 4.28 6.33 -17.90
CA PHE A 29 3.49 6.65 -16.69
C PHE A 29 2.33 5.68 -16.49
N VAL A 30 1.90 5.52 -15.24
CA VAL A 30 0.65 4.84 -14.88
C VAL A 30 -0.10 5.66 -13.82
N GLU A 31 -1.42 5.58 -13.79
CA GLU A 31 -2.20 6.20 -12.73
C GLU A 31 -2.19 5.33 -11.46
N PHE A 32 -1.98 5.97 -10.31
CA PHE A 32 -2.09 5.36 -9.00
C PHE A 32 -2.63 6.38 -8.00
N ASN A 33 -3.76 6.06 -7.36
CA ASN A 33 -4.45 6.88 -6.37
C ASN A 33 -4.64 8.35 -6.82
N GLY A 34 -5.11 8.57 -8.05
CA GLY A 34 -5.38 9.91 -8.60
C GLY A 34 -4.13 10.70 -8.99
N SER A 35 -2.95 10.08 -9.00
CA SER A 35 -1.68 10.70 -9.43
C SER A 35 -0.98 9.85 -10.48
N ALA A 36 -0.19 10.46 -11.35
CA ALA A 36 0.61 9.71 -12.33
C ALA A 36 1.97 9.34 -11.72
N THR A 37 2.32 8.06 -11.75
CA THR A 37 3.62 7.54 -11.27
C THR A 37 4.49 7.16 -12.45
N CYS A 38 5.73 7.65 -12.48
CA CYS A 38 6.70 7.28 -13.51
C CYS A 38 7.18 5.84 -13.30
N LEU A 39 7.08 5.01 -14.33
CA LEU A 39 7.53 3.62 -14.29
C LEU A 39 9.06 3.49 -14.22
N ILE A 40 9.81 4.50 -14.64
CA ILE A 40 11.28 4.50 -14.70
C ILE A 40 11.87 4.88 -13.33
N CYS A 41 11.57 6.09 -12.84
CA CYS A 41 12.15 6.62 -11.60
C CYS A 41 11.25 6.52 -10.36
N LYS A 42 10.00 6.05 -10.51
CA LYS A 42 9.00 5.91 -9.44
C LYS A 42 8.53 7.23 -8.81
N GLU A 43 8.91 8.38 -9.36
CA GLU A 43 8.41 9.69 -8.93
C GLU A 43 6.93 9.88 -9.30
N LYS A 44 6.21 10.64 -8.46
CA LYS A 44 4.80 10.96 -8.66
C LYS A 44 4.63 12.37 -9.22
N VAL A 45 3.68 12.51 -10.15
CA VAL A 45 3.18 13.77 -10.69
C VAL A 45 1.73 13.91 -10.27
N ALA A 46 1.48 14.85 -9.36
CA ALA A 46 0.15 15.06 -8.77
C ALA A 46 -0.89 15.58 -9.77
N VAL A 47 -0.45 16.32 -10.80
CA VAL A 47 -1.35 16.95 -11.77
C VAL A 47 -1.32 16.17 -13.08
N LEU A 48 -2.43 15.47 -13.38
CA LEU A 48 -2.65 14.68 -14.59
C LEU A 48 -2.80 15.57 -15.84
N LYS A 49 -1.69 16.09 -16.32
CA LYS A 49 -1.60 16.84 -17.58
C LYS A 49 -0.49 16.25 -18.42
N GLU A 50 -0.77 16.01 -19.69
CA GLU A 50 0.21 15.50 -20.64
C GLU A 50 1.50 16.34 -20.66
N TYR A 51 1.39 17.68 -20.61
CA TYR A 51 2.54 18.57 -20.52
C TYR A 51 3.48 18.23 -19.34
N ASN A 52 2.93 17.91 -18.16
CA ASN A 52 3.74 17.59 -16.99
C ASN A 52 4.47 16.26 -17.17
N LEU A 53 3.79 15.24 -17.70
CA LEU A 53 4.34 13.91 -17.93
C LEU A 53 5.39 13.94 -19.03
N LYS A 54 5.09 14.61 -20.15
CA LYS A 54 6.01 14.79 -21.26
C LYS A 54 7.26 15.54 -20.83
N ARG A 55 7.11 16.65 -20.10
CA ARG A 55 8.25 17.41 -19.57
C ARG A 55 9.12 16.52 -18.68
N HIS A 56 8.53 15.81 -17.72
CA HIS A 56 9.25 14.89 -16.85
C HIS A 56 10.02 13.84 -17.68
N TYR A 57 9.36 13.19 -18.62
CA TYR A 57 9.96 12.18 -19.49
C TYR A 57 11.13 12.76 -20.30
N SER A 58 10.90 13.84 -21.04
CA SER A 58 11.92 14.43 -21.90
C SER A 58 13.14 14.90 -21.11
N THR A 59 12.97 15.48 -19.92
CA THR A 59 14.11 16.01 -19.15
C THR A 59 14.89 14.96 -18.37
N LYS A 60 14.25 13.86 -17.96
CA LYS A 60 14.89 12.85 -17.09
C LYS A 60 15.24 11.55 -17.82
N HIS A 61 14.50 11.23 -18.88
CA HIS A 61 14.50 9.90 -19.47
C HIS A 61 14.56 9.89 -21.00
N GLY A 62 14.43 11.05 -21.67
CA GLY A 62 14.48 11.18 -23.12
C GLY A 62 15.72 10.49 -23.72
N ASP A 63 16.90 10.95 -23.32
CA ASP A 63 18.20 10.46 -23.82
C ASP A 63 18.35 8.93 -23.75
N GLN A 64 17.81 8.30 -22.72
CA GLN A 64 17.97 6.86 -22.47
C GLN A 64 16.87 6.02 -23.12
N TYR A 65 15.65 6.54 -23.24
CA TYR A 65 14.46 5.76 -23.59
C TYR A 65 13.84 6.13 -24.94
N GLU A 66 14.26 7.22 -25.58
CA GLU A 66 13.74 7.62 -26.90
C GLU A 66 14.19 6.66 -28.01
N LYS A 67 15.29 5.92 -27.80
CA LYS A 67 15.79 4.89 -28.73
C LYS A 67 14.84 3.69 -28.91
N TYR A 68 13.96 3.42 -27.95
CA TYR A 68 13.07 2.26 -28.01
C TYR A 68 11.93 2.51 -28.98
N GLN A 69 11.84 1.67 -30.01
CA GLN A 69 10.76 1.71 -30.99
C GLN A 69 9.59 0.80 -30.57
N GLU A 70 8.39 1.14 -31.05
CA GLU A 70 7.08 0.53 -30.78
C GLU A 70 7.07 -0.74 -29.91
N ASP A 71 7.48 -1.89 -30.46
CA ASP A 71 7.39 -3.18 -29.79
C ASP A 71 8.36 -3.34 -28.62
N GLU A 72 9.60 -2.86 -28.77
CA GLU A 72 10.55 -2.82 -27.65
C GLU A 72 10.05 -1.91 -26.53
N ARG A 73 9.44 -0.78 -26.91
CA ARG A 73 8.87 0.17 -25.97
C ARG A 73 7.71 -0.43 -25.19
N LYS A 74 6.79 -1.13 -25.87
CA LYS A 74 5.68 -1.87 -25.23
C LYS A 74 6.19 -2.94 -24.28
N LYS A 75 7.18 -3.75 -24.70
CA LYS A 75 7.82 -4.77 -23.86
C LYS A 75 8.43 -4.14 -22.60
N ARG A 76 9.16 -3.02 -22.76
CA ARG A 76 9.78 -2.31 -21.65
C ARG A 76 8.75 -1.72 -20.69
N ALA A 77 7.69 -1.11 -21.20
CA ALA A 77 6.61 -0.56 -20.38
C ALA A 77 5.93 -1.67 -19.55
N THR A 78 5.62 -2.81 -20.18
CA THR A 78 5.01 -3.97 -19.52
C THR A 78 5.91 -4.53 -18.42
N GLN A 79 7.22 -4.64 -18.71
CA GLN A 79 8.20 -5.09 -17.72
C GLN A 79 8.22 -4.16 -16.50
N LEU A 80 8.37 -2.84 -16.72
CA LEU A 80 8.45 -1.87 -15.62
C LEU A 80 7.15 -1.80 -14.80
N GLN A 81 6.01 -2.04 -15.44
CA GLN A 81 4.72 -2.10 -14.76
C GLN A 81 4.65 -3.35 -13.85
N ARG A 82 5.08 -4.52 -14.34
CA ARG A 82 5.15 -5.74 -13.51
C ARG A 82 6.08 -5.57 -12.31
N GLU A 83 7.24 -4.96 -12.52
CA GLU A 83 8.19 -4.64 -11.44
C GLU A 83 7.57 -3.71 -10.41
N LEU A 84 6.87 -2.65 -10.85
CA LEU A 84 6.16 -1.74 -9.95
C LEU A 84 5.06 -2.46 -9.16
N THR A 85 4.22 -3.25 -9.83
CA THR A 85 3.15 -4.02 -9.18
C THR A 85 3.73 -5.00 -8.16
N SER A 86 4.82 -5.69 -8.48
CA SER A 86 5.49 -6.60 -7.53
C SER A 86 6.06 -5.87 -6.31
N GLN A 87 6.56 -4.65 -6.47
CA GLN A 87 7.00 -3.85 -5.32
C GLN A 87 5.79 -3.43 -4.47
N GLN A 88 4.71 -2.99 -5.11
CA GLN A 88 3.48 -2.58 -4.43
C GLN A 88 2.82 -3.72 -3.66
N THR A 89 2.81 -4.94 -4.20
CA THR A 89 2.20 -6.10 -3.54
C THR A 89 2.90 -6.45 -2.23
N LEU A 90 4.23 -6.29 -2.16
CA LEU A 90 4.99 -6.49 -0.93
C LEU A 90 4.61 -5.47 0.16
N PHE A 91 4.53 -4.18 -0.20
CA PHE A 91 4.10 -3.14 0.74
C PHE A 91 2.64 -3.31 1.17
N TYR A 92 1.76 -3.68 0.23
CA TYR A 92 0.36 -3.93 0.53
C TYR A 92 0.20 -5.09 1.51
N LYS A 93 0.94 -6.19 1.31
CA LYS A 93 0.94 -7.32 2.24
C LYS A 93 1.42 -6.91 3.62
N ALA A 94 2.56 -6.22 3.71
CA ALA A 94 3.09 -5.75 4.99
C ALA A 94 2.11 -4.81 5.72
N LYS A 95 1.45 -3.90 4.99
CA LYS A 95 0.41 -3.04 5.54
C LYS A 95 -0.78 -3.86 6.05
N LYS A 96 -1.27 -4.82 5.25
CA LYS A 96 -2.39 -5.68 5.63
C LYS A 96 -2.08 -6.47 6.91
N ASP A 97 -0.88 -7.02 7.03
CA ASP A 97 -0.44 -7.75 8.21
C ASP A 97 -0.39 -6.84 9.45
N ALA A 98 0.09 -5.61 9.29
CA ALA A 98 0.10 -4.61 10.36
C ALA A 98 -1.31 -4.17 10.78
N ASP A 99 -2.20 -3.90 9.82
CA ASP A 99 -3.59 -3.52 10.06
C ASP A 99 -4.33 -4.64 10.80
N ALA A 100 -4.12 -5.91 10.42
CA ALA A 100 -4.68 -7.07 11.10
C ALA A 100 -4.16 -7.24 12.55
N ALA A 101 -2.88 -6.95 12.80
CA ALA A 101 -2.32 -6.97 14.16
C ALA A 101 -2.93 -5.89 15.05
N VAL A 102 -3.17 -4.69 14.52
CA VAL A 102 -3.84 -3.61 15.23
C VAL A 102 -5.30 -3.98 15.53
N GLU A 103 -6.01 -4.52 14.53
CA GLU A 103 -7.40 -5.00 14.70
C GLU A 103 -7.49 -6.07 15.80
N ALA A 104 -6.63 -7.09 15.77
CA ALA A 104 -6.60 -8.14 16.77
C ALA A 104 -6.35 -7.60 18.18
N SER A 105 -5.41 -6.67 18.33
CA SER A 105 -5.10 -6.04 19.62
C SER A 105 -6.27 -5.22 20.17
N TYR A 106 -6.96 -4.49 19.28
CA TYR A 106 -8.13 -3.72 19.64
C TYR A 106 -9.28 -4.62 20.10
N VAL A 107 -9.55 -5.71 19.37
CA VAL A 107 -10.59 -6.69 19.71
C VAL A 107 -10.33 -7.32 21.08
N VAL A 108 -9.09 -7.74 21.38
CA VAL A 108 -8.75 -8.28 22.70
C VAL A 108 -8.95 -7.25 23.80
N SER A 109 -8.56 -6.00 23.56
CA SER A 109 -8.74 -4.90 24.52
C SER A 109 -10.23 -4.65 24.82
N GLU A 110 -11.07 -4.68 23.78
CA GLU A 110 -12.52 -4.57 23.93
C GLU A 110 -13.11 -5.74 24.74
N MET A 111 -12.66 -6.97 24.48
CA MET A 111 -13.09 -8.15 25.22
C MET A 111 -12.72 -8.04 26.71
N ILE A 112 -11.50 -7.59 27.02
CA ILE A 112 -11.03 -7.37 28.40
C ILE A 112 -11.90 -6.32 29.09
N ALA A 113 -12.13 -5.18 28.43
CA ALA A 113 -12.92 -4.08 28.98
C ALA A 113 -14.37 -4.49 29.25
N LYS A 114 -14.98 -5.30 28.39
CA LYS A 114 -16.37 -5.80 28.56
C LYS A 114 -16.49 -6.90 29.61
N ALA A 115 -15.50 -7.78 29.70
CA ALA A 115 -15.56 -8.93 30.58
C ALA A 115 -15.36 -8.55 32.06
N GLY A 116 -14.47 -7.60 32.35
CA GLY A 116 -14.10 -7.27 33.73
C GLY A 116 -13.50 -8.45 34.51
N LYS A 117 -13.04 -9.49 33.81
CA LYS A 117 -12.54 -10.74 34.38
C LYS A 117 -11.03 -10.66 34.66
N PRO A 118 -10.53 -11.25 35.75
CA PRO A 118 -9.09 -11.35 35.99
C PRO A 118 -8.42 -12.27 34.95
N PHE A 119 -7.19 -11.93 34.57
CA PHE A 119 -6.39 -12.70 33.60
C PHE A 119 -6.05 -14.14 34.04
N THR A 120 -6.45 -14.53 35.24
CA THR A 120 -6.33 -15.90 35.78
C THR A 120 -7.41 -16.84 35.26
N GLU A 121 -8.46 -16.33 34.60
CA GLU A 121 -9.51 -17.16 34.01
C GLU A 121 -9.05 -17.72 32.65
N GLY A 122 -8.57 -18.97 32.67
CA GLY A 122 -8.00 -19.63 31.50
C GLY A 122 -8.94 -19.74 30.29
N GLN A 123 -10.26 -19.89 30.52
CA GLN A 123 -11.25 -19.95 29.43
C GLN A 123 -11.36 -18.60 28.69
N PHE A 124 -11.38 -17.50 29.43
CA PHE A 124 -11.42 -16.15 28.85
C PHE A 124 -10.16 -15.88 28.01
N MET A 125 -8.98 -16.26 28.51
CA MET A 125 -7.73 -16.15 27.75
C MET A 125 -7.75 -17.01 26.48
N LYS A 126 -8.31 -18.22 26.54
CA LYS A 126 -8.47 -19.10 25.37
C LYS A 126 -9.36 -18.45 24.31
N ASP A 127 -10.49 -17.89 24.70
CA ASP A 127 -11.43 -17.23 23.79
C ASP A 127 -10.80 -16.00 23.11
N CYS A 128 -10.02 -15.20 23.87
CA CYS A 128 -9.25 -14.09 23.31
C CYS A 128 -8.23 -14.58 22.27
N MET A 129 -7.48 -15.64 22.56
CA MET A 129 -6.44 -16.16 21.66
C MET A 129 -7.02 -16.78 20.39
N LEU A 130 -8.16 -17.48 20.48
CA LEU A 130 -8.87 -17.98 19.31
C LEU A 130 -9.32 -16.82 18.41
N LYS A 131 -9.83 -15.73 19.00
CA LYS A 131 -10.26 -14.56 18.23
C LYS A 131 -9.11 -13.87 17.51
N VAL A 132 -7.94 -13.78 18.15
CA VAL A 132 -6.71 -13.29 17.51
C VAL A 132 -6.27 -14.19 16.35
N ALA A 133 -6.32 -15.51 16.54
CA ALA A 133 -5.96 -16.48 15.51
C ALA A 133 -6.87 -16.37 14.27
N ASP A 134 -8.16 -16.13 14.45
CA ASP A 134 -9.10 -15.92 13.33
C ASP A 134 -8.75 -14.68 12.49
N ILE A 135 -8.29 -13.60 13.14
CA ILE A 135 -7.95 -12.33 12.47
C ILE A 135 -6.60 -12.44 11.75
N LEU A 136 -5.58 -13.00 12.41
CA LEU A 136 -4.22 -13.06 11.89
C LEU A 136 -3.99 -14.23 10.91
N CYS A 137 -4.72 -15.33 11.08
CA CYS A 137 -4.48 -16.58 10.38
C CYS A 137 -5.78 -17.20 9.80
N PRO A 138 -6.54 -16.48 8.96
CA PRO A 138 -7.82 -16.97 8.44
C PRO A 138 -7.70 -18.26 7.61
N GLU A 139 -6.55 -18.52 6.98
CA GLU A 139 -6.30 -19.73 6.18
C GLU A 139 -5.77 -20.92 7.01
N LYS A 140 -5.27 -20.69 8.23
CA LYS A 140 -4.70 -21.73 9.08
C LYS A 140 -5.60 -21.98 10.28
N ARG A 141 -6.75 -22.64 10.06
CA ARG A 141 -7.64 -23.17 11.11
C ARG A 141 -7.03 -24.34 11.90
N THR A 142 -5.71 -24.41 12.02
CA THR A 142 -4.97 -25.44 12.77
C THR A 142 -4.08 -24.82 13.84
N CYS A 143 -4.47 -23.66 14.40
CA CYS A 143 -3.91 -23.19 15.67
C CYS A 143 -4.68 -23.81 16.86
N SER A 144 -4.96 -25.11 16.80
CA SER A 144 -5.79 -25.80 17.80
C SER A 144 -5.02 -26.21 19.06
N THR A 145 -3.78 -25.76 19.23
CA THR A 145 -2.96 -26.14 20.40
C THR A 145 -2.03 -25.01 20.81
N ILE A 146 -2.59 -23.87 21.19
CA ILE A 146 -1.88 -22.95 22.09
C ILE A 146 -2.07 -23.50 23.51
N SER A 147 -1.20 -24.43 23.93
CA SER A 147 -1.13 -24.87 25.33
C SER A 147 -0.53 -23.75 26.18
N LEU A 148 -1.38 -22.98 26.87
CA LEU A 148 -1.00 -21.90 27.79
C LEU A 148 -0.51 -22.37 29.17
N ILE A 149 -0.09 -23.64 29.32
CA ILE A 149 0.51 -24.11 30.58
C ILE A 149 2.01 -24.23 30.38
N GLY A 150 2.72 -23.14 30.68
CA GLY A 150 4.14 -23.21 30.99
C GLY A 150 4.33 -24.23 32.12
N LYS A 151 5.13 -25.26 31.86
CA LYS A 151 5.63 -26.13 32.92
C LYS A 151 6.50 -25.25 33.83
N TYR A 152 5.93 -24.75 34.92
CA TYR A 152 6.73 -24.34 36.07
C TYR A 152 7.35 -25.61 36.63
N SER A 153 8.54 -25.95 36.14
CA SER A 153 9.43 -26.91 36.79
C SER A 153 9.94 -26.25 38.07
N GLY A 154 9.23 -26.45 39.17
CA GLY A 154 9.73 -26.22 40.51
C GLY A 154 10.97 -27.09 40.71
N ARG A 155 12.13 -26.43 40.85
CA ARG A 155 13.38 -27.05 41.24
C ARG A 155 13.26 -27.35 42.73
N ALA A 156 13.32 -28.64 43.08
CA ALA A 156 13.47 -29.08 44.46
C ALA A 156 14.86 -28.67 44.93
N ASP A 157 14.93 -27.85 45.98
CA ASP A 157 16.16 -27.65 46.74
C ASP A 157 16.17 -28.67 47.89
N TYR A 158 17.34 -29.28 48.07
CA TYR A 158 17.68 -30.28 49.09
C TYR A 158 17.71 -29.67 50.50
#